data_AF-A0AAE3DGV7-F1
#
_entry.id   AF-A0AAE3DGV7-F1
#
_cell.length_a   1.000
_cell.length_b   1.000
_cell.length_c   1.000
_cell.angle_alpha   90.00
_cell.angle_beta   90.00
_cell.angle_gamma   90.00
#
_symmetry.space_group_name_H-M   'P 1'
#
loop_
_entity.id
_entity.type
_entity.pdbx_description
1 polymer ?
#
loop_
_entity_poly.entity_id
_entity_poly.type
_entity_poly.pdbx_seq_one_letter_code
_entity_poly.pdbx_strand_id
1 'polypeptide(L)'
;MDNILSAEAARKKGIDSPVPGHADIILAPSIEVANTFSKTLNYLMHSSNAGIVMGAAAPIILPSRASDPASKYASLAMGVLLAK
;
A
#
# COMPACT_ATOMS: atom_id res chain seq x y z
N MET A 1 11.01 -1.93 -7.93
CA MET A 1 9.74 -1.21 -8.16
C MET A 1 9.26 -1.46 -9.58
N ASP A 2 10.10 -1.17 -10.58
CA ASP A 2 9.90 -1.61 -11.96
C ASP A 2 9.42 -3.06 -12.13
N ASN A 3 10.01 -4.04 -11.45
CA ASN A 3 9.60 -5.45 -11.59
C ASN A 3 8.16 -5.69 -11.12
N ILE A 4 7.68 -4.99 -10.07
CA ILE A 4 6.30 -5.17 -9.61
C ILE A 4 5.29 -4.53 -10.55
N LEU A 5 5.72 -3.52 -11.34
CA LEU A 5 4.88 -2.78 -12.29
C LEU A 5 5.00 -3.29 -13.73
N SER A 6 6.06 -4.04 -14.06
CA SER A 6 6.38 -4.42 -15.43
C SER A 6 6.96 -5.84 -15.51
N ALA A 7 6.18 -6.75 -16.10
CA ALA A 7 6.62 -8.08 -16.49
C ALA A 7 7.80 -8.02 -17.50
N GLU A 8 7.82 -7.01 -18.37
CA GLU A 8 8.92 -6.83 -19.33
C GLU A 8 10.26 -6.50 -18.63
N ALA A 9 10.24 -5.62 -17.63
CA ALA A 9 11.43 -5.28 -16.84
C ALA A 9 11.98 -6.51 -16.11
N ALA A 10 11.10 -7.35 -15.56
CA ALA A 10 11.48 -8.60 -14.93
C ALA A 10 12.08 -9.62 -15.91
N ARG A 11 11.49 -9.75 -17.11
CA ARG A 11 12.01 -10.62 -18.17
C ARG A 11 13.42 -10.21 -18.61
N LYS A 12 13.68 -8.90 -18.76
CA LYS A 12 15.02 -8.37 -19.08
C LYS A 12 16.07 -8.72 -18.02
N LYS A 13 15.65 -8.96 -16.78
CA LYS A 13 16.50 -9.37 -15.66
C LYS A 13 16.56 -10.89 -15.44
N GLY A 14 15.90 -11.67 -16.30
CA GLY A 14 15.85 -13.13 -16.17
C GLY A 14 15.06 -13.62 -14.95
N ILE A 15 14.10 -12.83 -14.47
CA ILE A 15 13.25 -13.22 -13.34
C ILE A 15 12.09 -14.06 -13.87
N ASP A 16 12.10 -15.37 -13.57
CA ASP A 16 11.03 -16.30 -13.89
C ASP A 16 10.08 -16.46 -12.68
N SER A 17 8.96 -15.75 -12.72
CA SER A 17 7.97 -15.71 -11.64
C SER A 17 6.63 -15.22 -12.18
N PRO A 18 5.49 -15.66 -11.62
CA PRO A 18 4.17 -15.16 -12.02
C PRO A 18 3.83 -13.76 -11.44
N VAL A 19 4.63 -13.24 -10.51
CA VAL A 19 4.32 -12.01 -9.76
C VAL A 19 4.61 -10.69 -10.53
N PRO A 20 5.73 -10.55 -11.27
CA PRO A 20 6.08 -9.29 -11.92
C PRO A 20 4.97 -8.72 -12.82
N GLY A 21 4.68 -7.41 -12.66
CA GLY A 21 3.58 -6.74 -13.37
C GLY A 21 2.19 -6.99 -12.80
N HIS A 22 2.05 -7.89 -11.83
CA HIS A 22 0.78 -8.33 -11.25
C HIS A 22 0.81 -8.38 -9.71
N ALA A 23 1.62 -7.54 -9.07
CA ALA A 23 1.74 -7.56 -7.62
C ALA A 23 0.55 -6.86 -6.94
N ASP A 24 -0.20 -7.60 -6.13
CA ASP A 24 -1.26 -7.04 -5.26
C ASP A 24 -0.72 -6.52 -3.92
N ILE A 25 0.36 -7.12 -3.42
CA ILE A 25 0.96 -6.81 -2.11
C ILE A 25 2.45 -6.50 -2.28
N ILE A 26 2.89 -5.42 -1.63
CA ILE A 26 4.30 -5.04 -1.53
C ILE A 26 4.72 -5.18 -0.07
N LEU A 27 5.65 -6.09 0.21
CA LEU A 27 6.35 -6.12 1.48
C LEU A 27 7.53 -5.16 1.42
N ALA A 28 7.42 -4.03 2.11
CA ALA A 28 8.51 -3.07 2.17
C ALA A 28 9.67 -3.62 3.02
N PRO A 29 10.94 -3.36 2.64
CA PRO A 29 12.10 -3.83 3.38
C PRO A 29 12.34 -3.07 4.70
N SER A 30 11.74 -1.87 4.84
CA SER A 30 11.81 -1.06 6.06
C SER A 30 10.61 -0.10 6.15
N ILE A 31 10.40 0.47 7.34
CA ILE A 31 9.34 1.46 7.58
C ILE A 31 9.58 2.76 6.80
N GLU A 32 10.83 3.17 6.65
CA GLU A 32 11.22 4.38 5.91
C GLU A 32 10.85 4.23 4.42
N VAL A 33 11.12 3.05 3.84
CA VAL A 33 10.76 2.77 2.44
C VAL A 33 9.24 2.74 2.27
N ALA A 34 8.51 2.09 3.18
CA ALA A 34 7.05 2.04 3.14
C ALA A 34 6.41 3.44 3.23
N ASN A 35 6.84 4.24 4.21
CA ASN A 35 6.31 5.58 4.43
C ASN A 35 6.65 6.52 3.27
N THR A 36 7.91 6.50 2.79
CA THR A 36 8.31 7.30 1.62
C THR A 36 7.46 6.96 0.41
N PHE A 37 7.29 5.67 0.12
CA PHE A 37 6.47 5.21 -1.00
C PHE A 37 5.01 5.65 -0.88
N SER A 38 4.37 5.45 0.28
CA SER A 38 2.98 5.89 0.49
C SER A 38 2.82 7.41 0.36
N LYS A 39 3.81 8.20 0.81
CA LYS A 39 3.75 9.67 0.68
C LYS A 39 3.97 10.09 -0.78
N THR A 40 4.86 9.44 -1.50
CA THR A 40 5.04 9.66 -2.95
C THR A 40 3.72 9.43 -3.70
N LEU A 41 2.99 8.36 -3.40
CA LEU A 41 1.67 8.11 -4.01
C LEU A 41 0.69 9.24 -3.68
N ASN A 42 0.55 9.62 -2.40
CA ASN A 42 -0.40 10.66 -2.00
C ASN A 42 -0.09 12.03 -2.63
N TYR A 43 1.18 12.45 -2.64
CA TYR A 43 1.56 13.81 -3.04
C TYR A 43 1.84 13.94 -4.52
N LEU A 44 2.43 12.93 -5.18
CA LEU A 44 2.77 13.00 -6.60
C LEU A 44 1.72 12.36 -7.50
N MET A 45 1.06 11.29 -7.03
CA MET A 45 0.04 10.59 -7.80
C MET A 45 -1.39 10.97 -7.38
N HIS A 46 -1.52 11.91 -6.43
CA HIS A 46 -2.80 12.36 -5.88
C HIS A 46 -3.71 11.22 -5.40
N SER A 47 -3.12 10.13 -4.90
CA SER A 47 -3.87 8.99 -4.39
C SER A 47 -4.44 9.28 -2.99
N SER A 48 -5.67 8.81 -2.75
CA SER A 48 -6.24 8.72 -1.39
C SER A 48 -6.04 7.30 -0.86
N ASN A 49 -5.14 7.16 0.10
CA ASN A 49 -4.77 5.85 0.64
C ASN A 49 -5.50 5.57 1.96
N ALA A 50 -6.07 4.38 2.09
CA ALA A 50 -6.59 3.86 3.36
C ALA A 50 -5.48 3.21 4.18
N GLY A 51 -5.52 3.36 5.51
CA GLY A 51 -4.55 2.77 6.42
C GLY A 51 -5.22 2.08 7.61
N ILE A 52 -4.73 0.90 7.97
CA ILE A 52 -5.22 0.10 9.09
C ILE A 52 -4.09 -0.66 9.75
N VAL A 53 -4.16 -0.84 11.07
CA VAL A 53 -3.29 -1.74 11.82
C VAL A 53 -4.05 -3.04 12.08
N MET A 54 -3.43 -4.16 11.68
CA MET A 54 -3.96 -5.52 11.80
C MET A 54 -3.12 -6.36 12.77
N GLY A 55 -3.67 -7.49 13.22
CA GLY A 55 -2.98 -8.45 14.09
C GLY A 55 -3.36 -8.39 15.57
N ALA A 56 -4.08 -7.34 15.99
CA ALA A 56 -4.73 -7.28 17.30
C ALA A 56 -6.10 -8.01 17.29
N ALA A 57 -6.80 -8.00 18.43
CA ALA A 57 -8.14 -8.60 18.55
C ALA A 57 -9.23 -7.91 17.70
N ALA A 58 -8.97 -6.68 17.24
CA ALA A 58 -9.83 -5.95 16.33
C ALA A 58 -8.98 -5.04 15.42
N PRO A 59 -9.49 -4.60 14.26
CA PRO A 59 -8.78 -3.65 13.39
C PRO A 59 -8.65 -2.27 14.07
N ILE A 60 -7.48 -1.63 13.96
CA ILE A 60 -7.22 -0.32 14.58
C ILE A 60 -6.93 0.73 13.51
N ILE A 61 -7.67 1.84 13.53
CA ILE A 61 -7.49 2.96 12.60
C ILE A 61 -6.62 4.04 13.25
N LEU A 62 -5.45 4.29 12.66
CA LEU A 62 -4.48 5.31 13.11
C LEU A 62 -4.16 6.27 11.96
N PRO A 63 -5.01 7.28 11.70
CA PRO A 63 -4.81 8.18 10.57
C PRO A 63 -3.64 9.14 10.84
N SER A 64 -2.90 9.49 9.79
CA SER A 64 -1.92 10.58 9.86
C SER A 64 -2.64 11.92 9.99
N ARG A 65 -2.07 12.86 10.76
CA ARG A 65 -2.59 14.23 10.90
C ARG A 65 -2.76 14.93 9.54
N ALA A 66 -1.84 14.68 8.63
CA ALA A 66 -1.82 15.25 7.28
C ALA A 66 -2.74 14.52 6.27
N SER A 67 -3.48 13.48 6.67
CA SER A 67 -4.38 12.77 5.77
C SER A 67 -5.63 13.60 5.47
N ASP A 68 -6.03 13.63 4.20
CA ASP A 68 -7.26 14.26 3.74
C ASP A 68 -8.51 13.51 4.28
N PRO A 69 -9.69 14.14 4.26
CA PRO A 69 -10.93 13.51 4.72
C PRO A 69 -11.26 12.19 4.01
N ALA A 70 -11.06 12.08 2.69
CA ALA A 70 -11.39 10.87 1.94
C ALA A 70 -10.52 9.69 2.37
N SER A 71 -9.22 9.89 2.57
CA SER A 71 -8.32 8.87 3.13
C SER A 71 -8.76 8.37 4.50
N LYS A 72 -9.26 9.27 5.37
CA LYS A 72 -9.79 8.89 6.70
C LYS A 72 -11.08 8.07 6.59
N TYR A 73 -12.02 8.49 5.74
CA TYR A 73 -13.25 7.74 5.48
C TYR A 73 -12.97 6.36 4.87
N ALA A 74 -12.06 6.26 3.91
CA ALA A 74 -11.66 4.99 3.32
C ALA A 74 -11.03 4.04 4.36
N SER A 75 -10.23 4.58 5.28
CA SER A 75 -9.67 3.81 6.40
C SER A 75 -10.78 3.27 7.32
N LEU A 76 -11.76 4.09 7.67
CA LEU A 76 -12.92 3.65 8.47
C LEU A 76 -13.73 2.56 7.76
N ALA A 77 -14.03 2.75 6.47
CA ALA A 77 -14.74 1.76 5.68
C ALA A 77 -13.98 0.42 5.64
N MET A 78 -12.66 0.47 5.46
CA MET A 78 -11.80 -0.71 5.53
C MET A 78 -11.84 -1.39 6.90
N GLY A 79 -11.88 -0.61 7.98
CA GLY A 79 -12.07 -1.13 9.34
C GLY A 79 -13.40 -1.89 9.50
N VAL A 80 -14.49 -1.36 8.97
CA VAL A 80 -15.81 -2.04 8.99
C VAL A 80 -15.78 -3.33 8.17
N LEU A 81 -15.17 -3.32 6.98
CA LEU A 81 -15.08 -4.51 6.12
C LEU A 81 -14.25 -5.64 6.74
N LEU A 82 -13.25 -5.29 7.57
CA LEU A 82 -12.34 -6.24 8.19
C LEU A 82 -12.75 -6.63 9.62
N ALA A 83 -13.67 -5.90 10.24
CA ALA A 83 -14.23 -6.26 11.53
C ALA A 83 -15.05 -7.55 11.38
N LYS A 84 -14.75 -8.54 12.22
CA LYS A 84 -15.49 -9.80 12.35
C LYS A 84 -16.15 -9.86 13.71
#